data_AF-A0ABD5C8P0-F1
#
_entry.id   AF-A0ABD5C8P0-F1
#
_cell.length_a   1.000
_cell.length_b   1.000
_cell.length_c   1.000
_cell.angle_alpha   90.00
_cell.angle_beta   90.00
_cell.angle_gamma   90.00
#
_symmetry.space_group_name_H-M   'P 1'
#
loop_
_entity.id
_entity.type
_entity.pdbx_description
1 polymer ?
#
loop_
_entity_poly.entity_id
_entity_poly.type
_entity_poly.pdbx_seq_one_letter_code
_entity_poly.pdbx_strand_id
1 'polypeptide(L)'
;GFTRGNPQTGTPATDLDDDYFDMLQEELCSVVEASGASLDKGRHDQLLTALRALLLSRKNPFGDIKSDGTVKTALENLGLTNAIIGDTCKEAGFYLGSELAPY
;
A
#
# COMPACT_ATOMS: atom_id res chain seq x y z
N GLY A 1 31.72 16.48 3.54
CA GLY A 1 30.53 16.70 4.38
C GLY A 1 30.50 18.14 4.80
N PHE A 2 29.30 18.71 5.02
CA PHE A 2 29.14 20.10 5.40
C PHE A 2 29.91 20.46 6.66
N THR A 3 30.49 21.65 6.69
CA THR A 3 31.20 22.20 7.84
C THR A 3 30.45 23.40 8.38
N ARG A 4 30.31 23.48 9.69
CA ARG A 4 29.77 24.64 10.42
C ARG A 4 30.70 25.86 10.41
N GLY A 5 31.89 25.73 9.83
CA GLY A 5 32.95 26.72 9.94
C GLY A 5 33.56 26.74 11.35
N ASN A 6 34.65 27.48 11.48
CA ASN A 6 35.28 27.78 12.76
C ASN A 6 35.78 29.23 12.75
N PRO A 7 35.09 30.15 13.46
CA PRO A 7 35.48 31.54 13.55
C PRO A 7 36.87 31.74 14.17
N GLN A 8 37.32 30.83 15.05
CA GLN A 8 38.62 30.95 15.72
C GLN A 8 39.79 30.59 14.80
N THR A 9 39.58 29.75 13.79
CA THR A 9 40.61 29.34 12.82
C THR A 9 40.43 29.98 11.44
N GLY A 10 39.45 30.89 11.30
CA GLY A 10 39.13 31.55 10.03
C GLY A 10 38.56 30.61 8.97
N THR A 11 38.05 29.44 9.34
CA THR A 11 37.48 28.48 8.41
C THR A 11 36.00 28.82 8.17
N PRO A 12 35.57 29.15 6.94
CA PRO A 12 34.18 29.46 6.66
C PRO A 12 33.28 28.23 6.78
N ALA A 13 32.00 28.46 7.08
CA ALA A 13 30.99 27.42 6.97
C ALA A 13 30.78 27.04 5.50
N THR A 14 30.29 25.82 5.24
CA THR A 14 29.83 25.47 3.90
C THR A 14 28.61 26.30 3.58
N ASP A 15 28.71 27.10 2.52
CA ASP A 15 27.57 27.79 1.94
C ASP A 15 26.83 26.84 1.00
N LEU A 16 25.50 26.87 1.05
CA LEU A 16 24.64 26.03 0.21
C LEU A 16 23.92 26.94 -0.78
N ASP A 17 24.11 26.66 -2.05
CA ASP A 17 23.46 27.39 -3.16
C ASP A 17 22.07 26.81 -3.48
N ASP A 18 21.37 27.52 -4.34
CA ASP A 18 20.09 27.11 -4.91
C ASP A 18 20.18 25.78 -5.64
N ASP A 19 21.22 25.56 -6.45
CA ASP A 19 21.48 24.29 -7.13
C ASP A 19 21.47 23.08 -6.17
N TYR A 20 22.07 23.22 -4.98
CA TYR A 20 22.05 22.16 -3.96
C TYR A 20 20.62 21.89 -3.43
N PHE A 21 19.87 22.96 -3.12
CA PHE A 21 18.51 22.81 -2.61
C PHE A 21 17.52 22.36 -3.68
N ASP A 22 17.72 22.74 -4.93
CA ASP A 22 16.92 22.31 -6.07
C ASP A 22 17.12 20.82 -6.34
N MET A 23 18.36 20.32 -6.26
CA MET A 23 18.62 18.88 -6.36
C MET A 23 17.87 18.09 -5.27
N LEU A 24 17.92 18.54 -4.01
CA LEU A 24 17.17 17.89 -2.93
C LEU A 24 15.66 17.97 -3.14
N GLN A 25 15.16 19.12 -3.62
CA GLN A 25 13.75 19.30 -3.90
C GLN A 25 13.30 18.37 -5.03
N GLU A 26 14.06 18.28 -6.12
CA GLU A 26 13.77 17.45 -7.28
C GLU A 26 13.70 15.96 -6.92
N GLU A 27 14.65 15.47 -6.12
CA GLU A 27 14.65 14.08 -5.63
C GLU A 27 13.40 13.78 -4.79
N LEU A 28 13.03 14.68 -3.87
CA LEU A 28 11.83 14.51 -3.04
C LEU A 28 10.53 14.66 -3.84
N CYS A 29 10.47 15.62 -4.76
CA CYS A 29 9.35 15.87 -5.65
C CYS A 29 9.11 14.68 -6.59
N SER A 30 10.18 14.11 -7.15
CA SER A 30 10.12 12.94 -8.01
C SER A 30 9.44 11.75 -7.33
N VAL A 31 9.69 11.53 -6.03
CA VAL A 31 9.00 10.48 -5.25
C VAL A 31 7.50 10.75 -5.14
N VAL A 32 7.11 12.01 -4.94
CA VAL A 32 5.70 12.41 -4.83
C VAL A 32 4.98 12.24 -6.17
N GLU A 33 5.60 12.66 -7.27
CA GLU A 33 5.04 12.51 -8.60
C GLU A 33 4.94 11.04 -9.03
N ALA A 34 5.95 10.22 -8.69
CA ALA A 34 5.93 8.79 -8.93
C ALA A 34 4.77 8.07 -8.23
N SER A 35 4.26 8.61 -7.12
CA SER A 35 3.05 8.09 -6.46
C SER A 35 1.75 8.48 -7.17
N GLY A 36 1.82 9.26 -8.25
CA GLY A 36 0.68 9.79 -8.99
C GLY A 36 0.05 11.05 -8.38
N ALA A 37 0.69 11.66 -7.36
CA ALA A 37 0.20 12.89 -6.75
C ALA A 37 0.81 14.12 -7.43
N SER A 38 0.04 15.20 -7.54
CA SER A 38 0.57 16.50 -7.96
C SER A 38 1.18 17.24 -6.77
N LEU A 39 2.24 18.01 -7.06
CA LEU A 39 2.92 18.85 -6.08
C LEU A 39 2.08 20.07 -5.69
N ASP A 40 2.04 20.34 -4.39
CA ASP A 40 1.35 21.48 -3.78
C ASP A 40 2.27 22.19 -2.78
N LYS A 41 2.67 23.42 -3.07
CA LYS A 41 3.57 24.22 -2.22
C LYS A 41 3.02 24.46 -0.80
N GLY A 42 1.70 24.48 -0.62
CA GLY A 42 1.06 24.69 0.69
C GLY A 42 0.96 23.44 1.56
N ARG A 43 1.34 22.27 1.03
CA ARG A 43 1.12 20.97 1.66
C ARG A 43 2.43 20.35 2.15
N HIS A 44 2.48 20.03 3.44
CA HIS A 44 3.71 19.59 4.13
C HIS A 44 3.74 18.08 4.47
N ASP A 45 2.79 17.30 3.97
CA ASP A 45 2.68 15.85 4.19
C ASP A 45 2.77 15.04 2.87
N GLN A 46 3.26 15.66 1.80
CA GLN A 46 3.27 15.09 0.46
C GLN A 46 4.12 13.86 0.34
N LEU A 47 5.36 13.92 0.85
CA LEU A 47 6.26 12.78 0.86
C LEU A 47 5.68 11.62 1.68
N LEU A 48 5.08 11.91 2.83
CA LEU A 48 4.45 10.88 3.66
C LEU A 48 3.26 10.22 2.94
N THR A 49 2.43 11.03 2.28
CA THR A 49 1.29 10.54 1.50
C THR A 49 1.76 9.70 0.32
N ALA A 50 2.81 10.14 -0.38
CA ALA A 50 3.41 9.42 -1.50
C ALA A 50 3.99 8.08 -1.07
N LEU A 51 4.76 8.04 0.02
CA LEU A 51 5.31 6.79 0.56
C LEU A 51 4.20 5.82 0.96
N ARG A 52 3.10 6.30 1.55
CA ARG A 52 1.95 5.45 1.85
C ARG A 52 1.32 4.90 0.58
N ALA A 53 1.12 5.73 -0.44
CA ALA A 53 0.58 5.28 -1.71
C ALA A 53 1.52 4.26 -2.37
N LEU A 54 2.82 4.51 -2.43
CA LEU A 54 3.79 3.61 -3.07
C LEU A 54 3.94 2.28 -2.34
N LEU A 55 3.94 2.29 -1.00
CA LEU A 55 4.24 1.10 -0.20
C LEU A 55 3.00 0.32 0.25
N LEU A 56 1.82 0.95 0.31
CA LEU A 56 0.55 0.27 0.59
C LEU A 56 -0.31 0.06 -0.66
N SER A 57 0.10 0.56 -1.83
CA SER A 57 -0.54 0.16 -3.09
C SER A 57 -0.19 -1.29 -3.39
N ARG A 58 -1.24 -2.13 -3.45
CA ARG A 58 -1.11 -3.52 -3.88
C ARG A 58 -1.33 -3.58 -5.37
N LYS A 59 -0.41 -4.24 -6.08
CA LYS A 59 -0.54 -4.47 -7.53
C LYS A 59 -1.72 -5.38 -7.84
N ASN A 60 -2.00 -6.39 -6.98
CA ASN A 60 -3.10 -7.32 -7.16
C ASN A 60 -3.89 -7.51 -5.85
N PRO A 61 -4.76 -6.56 -5.46
CA PRO A 61 -5.42 -6.55 -4.15
C PRO A 61 -6.18 -7.83 -3.79
N PHE A 62 -6.68 -8.56 -4.79
CA PHE A 62 -7.34 -9.87 -4.60
C PHE A 62 -6.39 -11.06 -4.71
N GLY A 63 -5.38 -10.98 -5.58
CA GLY A 63 -4.39 -12.05 -5.76
C GLY A 63 -3.48 -12.21 -4.54
N ASP A 64 -3.19 -11.08 -3.86
CA ASP A 64 -2.24 -11.03 -2.75
C ASP A 64 -2.88 -11.43 -1.38
N ILE A 65 -4.22 -11.59 -1.31
CA ILE A 65 -4.94 -11.93 -0.07
C ILE A 65 -4.44 -13.24 0.57
N LYS A 66 -4.00 -14.19 -0.26
CA LYS A 66 -3.46 -15.46 0.21
C LYS A 66 -2.15 -15.29 0.98
N SER A 67 -1.23 -14.48 0.45
CA SER A 67 0.03 -14.16 1.14
C SER A 67 -0.16 -13.27 2.35
N ASP A 68 -1.19 -12.42 2.34
CA ASP A 68 -1.52 -11.51 3.45
C ASP A 68 -2.08 -12.25 4.68
N GLY A 69 -2.44 -13.53 4.55
CA GLY A 69 -3.07 -14.31 5.62
C GLY A 69 -4.51 -13.89 5.94
N THR A 70 -5.14 -13.08 5.08
CA THR A 70 -6.46 -12.47 5.31
C THR A 70 -7.60 -13.15 4.55
N VAL A 71 -7.37 -14.34 3.98
CA VAL A 71 -8.36 -15.09 3.17
C VAL A 71 -9.69 -15.26 3.88
N LYS A 72 -9.68 -15.64 5.17
CA LYS A 72 -10.91 -15.85 5.94
C LYS A 72 -11.76 -14.57 6.01
N THR A 73 -11.16 -13.45 6.39
CA THR A 73 -11.85 -12.15 6.47
C THR A 73 -12.35 -11.68 5.11
N ALA A 74 -11.60 -11.93 4.03
CA ALA A 74 -12.06 -11.61 2.67
C ALA A 74 -13.30 -12.42 2.28
N LEU A 75 -13.33 -13.72 2.59
CA LEU A 75 -14.50 -14.57 2.36
C LEU A 75 -15.70 -14.14 3.22
N GLU A 76 -15.46 -13.76 4.47
CA GLU A 76 -16.49 -13.20 5.39
C GLU A 76 -17.14 -11.93 4.83
N ASN A 77 -16.33 -10.96 4.39
CA ASN A 77 -16.82 -9.71 3.84
C ASN A 77 -17.65 -9.88 2.55
N LEU A 78 -17.38 -10.94 1.79
CA LEU A 78 -18.13 -11.28 0.57
C LEU A 78 -19.33 -12.21 0.85
N GLY A 79 -19.56 -12.61 2.11
CA GLY A 79 -20.62 -13.54 2.47
C GLY A 79 -20.39 -14.98 1.97
N LEU A 80 -19.15 -15.34 1.65
CA LEU A 80 -18.74 -16.62 1.06
C LEU A 80 -18.22 -17.63 2.09
N THR A 81 -18.54 -17.45 3.38
CA THR A 81 -17.99 -18.25 4.49
C THR A 81 -18.32 -19.74 4.40
N ASN A 82 -19.56 -20.07 4.04
CA ASN A 82 -20.06 -21.45 4.04
C ASN A 82 -20.61 -21.91 2.69
N ALA A 83 -20.66 -21.04 1.67
CA ALA A 83 -21.46 -21.32 0.48
C ALA A 83 -20.70 -22.05 -0.65
N ILE A 84 -19.40 -21.84 -0.84
CA ILE A 84 -18.73 -22.32 -2.08
C ILE A 84 -17.25 -22.67 -1.86
N ILE A 85 -16.94 -23.58 -0.94
CA ILE A 85 -15.66 -24.31 -0.97
C ILE A 85 -15.95 -25.80 -0.77
N GLY A 86 -16.25 -26.48 -1.87
CA GLY A 86 -15.74 -27.82 -2.18
C GLY A 86 -16.11 -29.04 -1.34
N ASP A 87 -16.48 -28.93 -0.06
CA ASP A 87 -16.58 -30.13 0.80
C ASP A 87 -17.98 -30.42 1.37
N THR A 88 -18.92 -29.48 1.47
CA THR A 88 -20.31 -29.84 1.79
C THR A 88 -21.29 -28.73 1.40
N CYS A 89 -21.71 -28.68 0.12
CA CYS A 89 -23.02 -28.10 -0.19
C CYS A 89 -24.09 -29.01 0.43
N LYS A 90 -24.42 -28.81 1.71
CA LYS A 90 -25.64 -29.36 2.34
C LYS A 90 -26.74 -28.31 2.27
N GLU A 91 -27.15 -27.97 1.05
CA GLU A 91 -28.44 -27.31 0.85
C GLU A 91 -29.54 -28.35 1.10
N ALA A 92 -30.44 -28.05 2.03
CA ALA A 92 -31.64 -28.84 2.25
C ALA A 92 -32.51 -28.76 0.98
N GLY A 93 -32.46 -29.82 0.16
CA GLY A 93 -33.26 -29.92 -1.07
C GLY A 93 -32.57 -30.61 -2.24
N PHE A 94 -31.25 -30.79 -2.21
CA PHE A 94 -30.50 -31.49 -3.26
C PHE A 94 -29.96 -32.84 -2.76
N TYR A 95 -30.84 -33.70 -2.25
CA TYR A 95 -30.49 -35.10 -1.99
C TYR A 95 -30.46 -35.86 -3.31
N LEU A 96 -29.25 -36.16 -3.79
CA LEU A 96 -28.99 -37.17 -4.80
C LEU A 96 -29.39 -38.53 -4.21
N GLY A 97 -30.55 -39.04 -4.61
CA GLY A 97 -31.00 -40.38 -4.23
C GLY A 97 -32.50 -40.42 -3.97
N SER A 98 -33.27 -40.59 -5.04
CA SER A 98 -34.64 -41.07 -4.96
C SER A 98 -34.65 -42.51 -4.41
N GLU A 99 -34.69 -42.68 -3.09
CA GLU A 99 -35.16 -43.93 -2.50
C GLU A 99 -36.67 -43.82 -2.37
N LEU A 100 -37.35 -44.53 -3.26
CA LEU A 100 -38.79 -44.71 -3.28
C LEU A 100 -39.26 -45.21 -1.91
N ALA A 101 -40.03 -44.41 -1.19
CA ALA A 101 -40.77 -44.90 -0.03
C ALA A 101 -41.78 -45.97 -0.50
N PRO A 102 -41.77 -47.19 0.05
CA PRO A 102 -42.80 -48.17 -0.24
C PRO A 102 -44.10 -47.76 0.45
N TYR A 103 -45.16 -47.72 -0.36
CA TYR A 103 -46.60 -47.50 -0.08
C TYR A 103 -47.02 -47.00 1.31
#